data_AF-A0A6A2ZK48-F1
#
_entry.id   AF-A0A6A2ZK48-F1
#
_cell.length_a   1.000
_cell.length_b   1.000
_cell.length_c   1.000
_cell.angle_alpha   90.00
_cell.angle_beta   90.00
_cell.angle_gamma   90.00
#
_symmetry.space_group_name_H-M   'P 1'
#
loop_
_entity.id
_entity.type
_entity.pdbx_description
1 polymer ?
#
loop_
_entity_poly.entity_id
_entity_poly.type
_entity_poly.pdbx_seq_one_letter_code
_entity_poly.pdbx_strand_id
1 'polypeptide(L)'
;MAGNGVGAVYGNGSMTETHKSPFSVKVGLAQMLRGGVIMDVVNAEQARIAEEAGACAVMALERVPADIRAQGGVARMSDPQLIKEIKQAVTIPVMAKARIGHFVEAQILEAIGIDYVDESEVLTLADEENHINKHNFRIPFVCGCRNLGEALRRIREGAAMIRTKGEAGTGNIIEAVRHVRSVMGDICWIYELQKYTVSTD
;
A
#
# COMPACT_ATOMS: atom_id res chain seq x y z
N MET A 1 7.57 13.37 -33.00
CA MET A 1 6.15 13.14 -33.35
C MET A 1 5.80 11.75 -32.84
N ALA A 2 4.98 11.46 -31.84
CA ALA A 2 4.03 12.14 -30.97
C ALA A 2 4.14 11.42 -29.59
N GLY A 3 4.02 12.03 -28.41
CA GLY A 3 2.93 12.89 -27.98
C GLY A 3 1.71 12.03 -27.62
N ASN A 4 1.66 11.49 -26.39
CA ASN A 4 0.44 11.18 -25.62
C ASN A 4 0.79 10.55 -24.25
N GLY A 5 1.12 11.42 -23.29
CA GLY A 5 1.01 11.14 -21.87
C GLY A 5 0.08 12.21 -21.29
N VAL A 6 -0.97 11.77 -20.58
CA VAL A 6 -2.05 12.61 -20.05
C VAL A 6 -1.48 13.83 -19.31
N GLY A 7 -2.05 14.99 -19.62
CA GLY A 7 -1.45 16.31 -19.42
C GLY A 7 -1.04 16.63 -17.99
N ALA A 8 0.18 17.14 -17.87
CA ALA A 8 0.62 17.94 -16.75
C ALA A 8 -0.20 19.24 -16.73
N VAL A 9 -1.01 19.42 -15.70
CA VAL A 9 -1.54 20.73 -15.34
C VAL A 9 -0.93 21.08 -14.00
N TYR A 10 -0.09 22.12 -14.03
CA TYR A 10 0.45 22.98 -12.96
C TYR A 10 1.98 23.09 -12.98
N GLY A 11 2.45 24.25 -13.47
CA GLY A 11 3.67 24.90 -12.98
C GLY A 11 4.94 24.62 -13.78
N ASN A 12 5.51 25.70 -14.33
CA ASN A 12 6.75 25.76 -15.11
C ASN A 12 8.02 25.56 -14.24
N GLY A 13 8.03 24.57 -13.35
CA GLY A 13 9.20 24.14 -12.59
C GLY A 13 9.61 22.77 -13.08
N SER A 14 10.86 22.59 -13.50
CA SER A 14 11.38 21.26 -13.80
C SER A 14 11.18 20.38 -12.56
N MET A 15 10.23 19.45 -12.62
CA MET A 15 10.22 18.31 -11.72
C MET A 15 11.59 17.67 -11.89
N THR A 16 12.43 17.83 -10.88
CA THR A 16 13.77 17.24 -10.81
C THR A 16 13.66 15.81 -11.32
N GLU A 17 14.55 15.42 -12.25
CA GLU A 17 14.71 14.02 -12.65
C GLU A 17 14.92 13.21 -11.37
N THR A 18 13.83 12.65 -10.87
CA THR A 18 13.83 11.94 -9.61
C THR A 18 14.47 10.62 -9.96
N HIS A 19 15.69 10.36 -9.47
CA HIS A 19 16.36 9.06 -9.63
C HIS A 19 15.39 7.96 -9.17
N LYS A 20 14.68 7.36 -10.12
CA LYS A 20 13.64 6.36 -9.84
C LYS A 20 14.34 5.12 -9.28
N SER A 21 13.90 4.64 -8.12
CA SER A 21 14.41 3.38 -7.60
C SER A 21 13.93 2.25 -8.53
N PRO A 22 14.81 1.33 -8.96
CA PRO A 22 14.39 0.18 -9.75
C PRO A 22 13.30 -0.59 -9.02
N PHE A 23 12.28 -1.07 -9.75
CA PHE A 23 11.17 -1.83 -9.15
C PHE A 23 11.67 -3.04 -8.33
N SER A 24 12.73 -3.70 -8.79
CA SER A 24 13.39 -4.80 -8.08
C SER A 24 13.89 -4.41 -6.68
N VAL A 25 14.40 -3.19 -6.50
CA VAL A 25 14.84 -2.68 -5.19
C VAL A 25 13.66 -2.52 -4.26
N LYS A 26 12.54 -1.94 -4.74
CA LYS A 26 11.31 -1.79 -3.95
C LYS A 26 10.75 -3.13 -3.49
N VAL A 27 10.73 -4.11 -4.40
CA VAL A 27 10.30 -5.48 -4.09
C VAL A 27 11.26 -6.11 -3.07
N GLY A 28 12.57 -5.88 -3.21
CA GLY A 28 13.60 -6.34 -2.27
C GLY A 28 13.39 -5.82 -0.85
N LEU A 29 13.12 -4.52 -0.70
CA LEU A 29 12.80 -3.90 0.60
C LEU A 29 11.58 -4.57 1.24
N ALA A 30 10.50 -4.78 0.47
CA ALA A 30 9.30 -5.45 0.97
C ALA A 30 9.55 -6.90 1.41
N GLN A 31 10.61 -7.58 0.91
CA GLN A 31 10.95 -8.93 1.37
C GLN A 31 11.41 -8.97 2.83
N MET A 32 11.94 -7.86 3.36
CA MET A 32 12.41 -7.78 4.75
C MET A 32 11.26 -7.90 5.76
N LEU A 33 10.01 -7.68 5.33
CA LEU A 33 8.82 -7.76 6.18
C LEU A 33 8.23 -9.19 6.25
N ARG A 34 8.78 -10.14 5.50
CA ARG A 34 8.27 -11.53 5.48
C ARG A 34 8.36 -12.18 6.85
N GLY A 35 7.28 -12.87 7.23
CA GLY A 35 7.20 -13.60 8.50
C GLY A 35 6.90 -12.72 9.73
N GLY A 36 6.76 -11.40 9.55
CA GLY A 36 6.42 -10.48 10.63
C GLY A 36 4.95 -10.04 10.63
N VAL A 37 4.61 -9.21 11.62
CA VAL A 37 3.30 -8.59 11.79
C VAL A 37 3.43 -7.07 11.65
N ILE A 38 2.53 -6.46 10.87
CA ILE A 38 2.41 -5.01 10.77
C ILE A 38 1.24 -4.57 11.66
N MET A 39 1.48 -3.64 12.58
CA MET A 39 0.47 -3.20 13.55
C MET A 39 0.00 -1.77 13.25
N ASP A 40 -1.32 -1.55 13.19
CA ASP A 40 -1.95 -0.24 13.13
C ASP A 40 -1.78 0.48 14.49
N VAL A 41 -1.28 1.73 14.49
CA VAL A 41 -1.00 2.52 15.70
C VAL A 41 -1.45 3.97 15.53
N VAL A 42 -2.07 4.54 16.57
CA VAL A 42 -2.63 5.91 16.52
C VAL A 42 -1.82 6.96 17.27
N ASN A 43 -0.74 6.56 17.96
CA ASN A 43 0.16 7.47 18.67
C ASN A 43 1.54 6.83 18.90
N ALA A 44 2.49 7.62 19.38
CA ALA A 44 3.86 7.18 19.66
C ALA A 44 3.97 6.10 20.74
N GLU A 45 3.05 6.09 21.72
CA GLU A 45 3.05 5.06 22.78
C GLU A 45 2.69 3.69 22.22
N GLN A 46 1.61 3.60 21.43
CA GLN A 46 1.23 2.37 20.74
C GLN A 46 2.31 1.89 19.77
N ALA A 47 3.01 2.81 19.11
CA ALA A 47 4.13 2.47 18.23
C ALA A 47 5.26 1.76 19.00
N ARG A 48 5.65 2.27 20.19
CA ARG A 48 6.66 1.61 21.04
C ARG A 48 6.19 0.25 21.53
N ILE A 49 4.93 0.13 21.95
CA ILE A 49 4.36 -1.15 22.36
C ILE A 49 4.40 -2.17 21.21
N ALA A 50 4.08 -1.74 19.98
CA ALA A 50 4.15 -2.60 18.81
C ALA A 50 5.58 -3.08 18.51
N GLU A 51 6.56 -2.18 18.61
CA GLU A 51 7.98 -2.52 18.44
C GLU A 51 8.48 -3.48 19.53
N GLU A 52 8.16 -3.23 20.80
CA GLU A 52 8.48 -4.10 21.93
C GLU A 52 7.83 -5.49 21.81
N ALA A 53 6.63 -5.55 21.22
CA ALA A 53 5.92 -6.80 20.93
C ALA A 53 6.49 -7.57 19.72
N GLY A 54 7.48 -7.01 19.01
CA GLY A 54 8.13 -7.65 17.86
C GLY A 54 7.43 -7.43 16.52
N ALA A 55 6.65 -6.35 16.37
CA ALA A 55 6.14 -5.95 15.05
C ALA A 55 7.31 -5.71 14.08
N CYS A 56 7.16 -6.15 12.81
CA CYS A 56 8.18 -5.90 11.80
C CYS A 56 8.07 -4.51 11.17
N ALA A 57 6.91 -3.87 11.31
CA ALA A 57 6.63 -2.49 10.92
C ALA A 57 5.35 -2.01 11.64
N VAL A 58 5.14 -0.70 11.64
CA VAL A 58 3.89 -0.09 12.12
C VAL A 58 3.20 0.69 11.01
N MET A 59 1.87 0.78 11.07
CA MET A 59 1.05 1.59 10.19
C MET A 59 0.50 2.76 10.99
N ALA A 60 0.96 3.97 10.69
CA ALA A 60 0.52 5.20 11.33
C ALA A 60 -0.81 5.68 10.75
N LEU A 61 -1.80 5.90 11.61
CA LEU A 61 -3.11 6.42 11.24
C LEU A 61 -3.80 7.14 12.41
N GLU A 62 -4.56 8.20 12.16
CA GLU A 62 -5.29 8.93 13.21
C GLU A 62 -6.42 8.13 13.87
N ARG A 63 -7.05 7.25 13.08
CA ARG A 63 -8.23 6.49 13.49
C ARG A 63 -8.13 5.08 12.95
N VAL A 64 -8.35 4.08 13.81
CA VAL A 64 -8.36 2.68 13.37
C VAL A 64 -9.56 2.40 12.47
N PRO A 65 -9.53 1.37 11.61
CA PRO A 65 -10.63 1.08 10.67
C PRO A 65 -11.99 0.89 11.34
N ALA A 66 -12.02 0.38 12.57
CA ALA A 66 -13.25 0.24 13.37
C ALA A 66 -13.88 1.61 13.69
N ASP A 67 -13.05 2.60 14.07
CA ASP A 67 -13.50 3.96 14.37
C ASP A 67 -13.95 4.70 13.11
N ILE A 68 -13.23 4.53 11.99
CA ILE A 68 -13.62 5.10 10.69
C ILE A 68 -15.03 4.63 10.31
N ARG A 69 -15.34 3.34 10.52
CA ARG A 69 -16.68 2.79 10.26
C ARG A 69 -17.72 3.34 11.21
N ALA A 70 -17.43 3.41 12.51
CA ALA A 70 -18.39 3.84 13.53
C ALA A 70 -18.74 5.32 13.44
N GLN A 71 -17.75 6.18 13.18
CA GLN A 71 -17.91 7.64 13.12
C GLN A 71 -18.40 8.10 11.73
N GLY A 72 -18.07 7.34 10.68
CA GLY A 72 -18.35 7.72 9.30
C GLY A 72 -17.56 8.95 8.85
N GLY A 73 -18.06 9.60 7.80
CA GLY A 73 -17.43 10.77 7.18
C GLY A 73 -16.26 10.44 6.26
N VAL A 74 -15.52 11.47 5.87
CA VAL A 74 -14.40 11.35 4.94
C VAL A 74 -13.12 10.96 5.71
N ALA A 75 -12.55 9.81 5.39
CA ALA A 75 -11.26 9.36 5.90
C ALA A 75 -10.16 9.71 4.89
N ARG A 76 -9.08 10.36 5.36
CA ARG A 76 -7.98 10.88 4.55
C ARG A 76 -6.63 10.38 5.06
N MET A 77 -5.54 10.76 4.38
CA MET A 77 -4.19 10.64 4.92
C MET A 77 -4.10 11.33 6.30
N SER A 78 -3.37 10.72 7.23
CA SER A 78 -3.16 11.26 8.57
C SER A 78 -2.23 12.47 8.57
N ASP A 79 -2.37 13.31 9.61
CA ASP A 79 -1.54 14.49 9.79
C ASP A 79 -0.04 14.11 9.71
N PRO A 80 0.73 14.77 8.83
CA PRO A 80 2.18 14.60 8.76
C PRO A 80 2.91 14.76 10.11
N GLN A 81 2.38 15.56 11.05
CA GLN A 81 2.93 15.69 12.38
C GLN A 81 2.83 14.37 13.16
N LEU A 82 1.66 13.74 13.19
CA LEU A 82 1.45 12.45 13.85
C LEU A 82 2.41 11.38 13.30
N ILE A 83 2.55 11.34 11.97
CA ILE A 83 3.43 10.36 11.31
C ILE A 83 4.89 10.59 11.71
N LYS A 84 5.34 11.85 11.78
CA LYS A 84 6.70 12.20 12.23
C LYS A 84 6.94 11.82 13.67
N GLU A 85 5.96 12.05 14.55
CA GLU A 85 6.04 11.67 15.97
C GLU A 85 6.18 10.15 16.14
N ILE A 86 5.38 9.36 15.41
CA ILE A 86 5.49 7.89 15.41
C ILE A 86 6.85 7.45 14.87
N LYS A 87 7.31 8.03 13.75
CA LYS A 87 8.61 7.68 13.15
C LYS A 87 9.80 8.00 14.04
N GLN A 88 9.71 9.04 14.88
CA GLN A 88 10.73 9.37 15.87
C GLN A 88 10.68 8.44 17.09
N ALA A 89 9.56 7.77 17.34
CA ALA A 89 9.35 6.95 18.52
C ALA A 89 9.85 5.50 18.38
N VAL A 90 10.03 5.00 17.16
CA VAL A 90 10.41 3.61 16.86
C VAL A 90 11.56 3.51 15.86
N THR A 91 12.23 2.36 15.83
CA THR A 91 13.32 2.06 14.88
C THR A 91 12.89 1.16 13.73
N ILE A 92 11.77 0.44 13.87
CA ILE A 92 11.16 -0.36 12.81
C ILE A 92 10.51 0.52 11.72
N PRO A 93 10.36 0.03 10.48
CA PRO A 93 9.72 0.75 9.39
C PRO A 93 8.32 1.27 9.74
N VAL A 94 8.03 2.50 9.31
CA VAL A 94 6.71 3.14 9.47
C VAL A 94 6.04 3.26 8.11
N MET A 95 4.79 2.82 8.06
CA MET A 95 3.91 2.93 6.90
C MET A 95 2.81 3.96 7.16
N ALA A 96 2.24 4.53 6.10
CA ALA A 96 1.06 5.40 6.20
C ALA A 96 0.11 5.19 5.03
N LYS A 97 -1.16 5.52 5.22
CA LYS A 97 -2.21 5.34 4.22
C LYS A 97 -2.40 6.58 3.36
N ALA A 98 -2.58 6.37 2.06
CA ALA A 98 -3.06 7.36 1.10
C ALA A 98 -4.38 6.87 0.48
N ARG A 99 -5.27 7.81 0.13
CA ARG A 99 -6.51 7.49 -0.58
C ARG A 99 -6.20 6.94 -1.97
N ILE A 100 -7.02 6.00 -2.44
CA ILE A 100 -6.93 5.46 -3.81
C ILE A 100 -7.02 6.61 -4.81
N GLY A 101 -6.04 6.67 -5.71
CA GLY A 101 -5.92 7.71 -6.75
C GLY A 101 -5.32 9.04 -6.28
N HIS A 102 -5.15 9.28 -4.98
CA HIS A 102 -4.68 10.56 -4.47
C HIS A 102 -3.15 10.69 -4.48
N PHE A 103 -2.55 10.82 -5.66
CA PHE A 103 -1.08 10.87 -5.82
C PHE A 103 -0.41 12.02 -5.03
N VAL A 104 -1.11 13.12 -4.76
CA VAL A 104 -0.57 14.23 -3.94
C VAL A 104 -0.42 13.84 -2.46
N GLU A 105 -1.29 12.98 -1.92
CA GLU A 105 -1.11 12.48 -0.54
C GLU A 105 0.14 11.61 -0.49
N ALA A 106 0.33 10.74 -1.49
CA ALA A 106 1.55 9.95 -1.61
C ALA A 106 2.82 10.81 -1.78
N GLN A 107 2.76 11.94 -2.48
CA GLN A 107 3.88 12.89 -2.58
C GLN A 107 4.23 13.51 -1.23
N ILE A 108 3.23 13.86 -0.42
CA ILE A 108 3.45 14.36 0.95
C ILE A 108 4.09 13.28 1.81
N LEU A 109 3.58 12.04 1.75
CA LEU A 109 4.13 10.90 2.50
C LEU A 109 5.59 10.59 2.11
N GLU A 110 5.91 10.66 0.81
CA GLU A 110 7.29 10.52 0.34
C GLU A 110 8.19 11.65 0.85
N ALA A 111 7.71 12.89 0.83
CA ALA A 111 8.46 14.06 1.27
C ALA A 111 8.77 14.06 2.78
N ILE A 112 7.87 13.50 3.61
CA ILE A 112 8.14 13.32 5.04
C ILE A 112 8.97 12.08 5.36
N GLY A 113 9.34 11.29 4.34
CA GLY A 113 10.23 10.16 4.46
C GLY A 113 9.59 8.92 5.06
N ILE A 114 8.32 8.62 4.73
CA ILE A 114 7.71 7.33 5.11
C ILE A 114 8.44 6.16 4.45
N ASP A 115 8.44 4.99 5.09
CA ASP A 115 9.15 3.82 4.56
C ASP A 115 8.30 3.08 3.51
N TYR A 116 6.97 3.07 3.68
CA TYR A 116 6.00 2.50 2.72
C TYR A 116 4.71 3.32 2.68
N VAL A 117 4.05 3.33 1.52
CA VAL A 117 2.68 3.87 1.37
C VAL A 117 1.69 2.75 1.12
N ASP A 118 0.61 2.70 1.89
CA ASP A 118 -0.56 1.85 1.63
C ASP A 118 -1.62 2.65 0.88
N GLU A 119 -1.75 2.40 -0.43
CA GLU A 119 -2.87 2.94 -1.22
C GLU A 119 -4.13 2.15 -0.87
N SER A 120 -4.96 2.74 0.01
CA SER A 120 -5.86 1.96 0.85
C SER A 120 -7.32 2.26 0.58
N GLU A 121 -8.09 1.18 0.35
CA GLU A 121 -9.55 1.19 0.25
C GLU A 121 -10.27 1.42 1.59
N VAL A 122 -9.52 1.46 2.70
CA VAL A 122 -10.06 1.79 4.03
C VAL A 122 -10.36 3.29 4.13
N LEU A 123 -9.61 4.11 3.38
CA LEU A 123 -9.87 5.53 3.29
C LEU A 123 -10.90 5.82 2.20
N THR A 124 -11.51 7.02 2.23
CA THR A 124 -12.46 7.44 1.21
C THR A 124 -11.74 7.56 -0.14
N LEU A 125 -12.32 7.02 -1.23
CA LEU A 125 -11.72 7.13 -2.56
C LEU A 125 -11.54 8.60 -2.96
N ALA A 126 -10.43 8.91 -3.63
CA ALA A 126 -10.21 10.22 -4.22
C ALA A 126 -10.40 10.21 -5.74
N ASP A 127 -10.16 9.06 -6.38
CA ASP A 127 -10.45 8.77 -7.77
C ASP A 127 -11.16 7.41 -7.82
N GLU A 128 -12.29 7.33 -8.52
CA GLU A 128 -13.09 6.11 -8.63
C GLU A 128 -12.61 5.19 -9.75
N GLU A 129 -11.90 5.75 -10.73
CA GLU A 129 -11.48 5.04 -11.95
C GLU A 129 -10.02 4.61 -11.89
N ASN A 130 -9.15 5.44 -11.30
CA ASN A 130 -7.72 5.28 -11.40
C ASN A 130 -7.03 5.11 -10.05
N HIS A 131 -6.04 4.22 -10.02
CA HIS A 131 -5.08 4.13 -8.92
C HIS A 131 -3.85 4.98 -9.23
N ILE A 132 -3.05 5.27 -8.20
CA ILE A 132 -1.80 6.01 -8.33
C ILE A 132 -0.84 5.25 -9.27
N ASN A 133 -0.18 5.98 -10.17
CA ASN A 133 0.95 5.46 -10.93
C ASN A 133 2.20 5.38 -10.02
N LYS A 134 2.41 4.23 -9.40
CA LYS A 134 3.40 3.99 -8.33
C LYS A 134 4.84 3.95 -8.87
N HIS A 135 5.02 3.87 -10.20
CA HIS A 135 6.33 3.99 -10.86
C HIS A 135 6.91 5.40 -10.79
N ASN A 136 6.10 6.42 -10.49
CA ASN A 136 6.55 7.79 -10.36
C ASN A 136 7.22 8.12 -9.01
N PHE A 137 7.16 7.19 -8.06
CA PHE A 137 7.67 7.37 -6.71
C PHE A 137 8.95 6.55 -6.50
N ARG A 138 9.76 6.90 -5.51
CA ARG A 138 10.93 6.13 -5.06
C ARG A 138 10.57 5.16 -3.95
N ILE A 139 9.59 5.53 -3.13
CA ILE A 139 9.08 4.69 -2.05
C ILE A 139 8.28 3.48 -2.56
N PRO A 140 8.31 2.34 -1.85
CA PRO A 140 7.49 1.17 -2.15
C PRO A 140 6.02 1.38 -1.76
N PHE A 141 5.13 0.80 -2.55
CA PHE A 141 3.69 0.83 -2.30
C PHE A 141 3.14 -0.55 -1.93
N VAL A 142 2.21 -0.54 -0.98
CA VAL A 142 1.34 -1.66 -0.61
C VAL A 142 -0.04 -1.38 -1.21
N CYS A 143 -0.64 -2.39 -1.85
CA CYS A 143 -2.02 -2.27 -2.35
C CYS A 143 -2.87 -3.47 -1.93
N GLY A 144 -4.16 -3.22 -1.69
CA GLY A 144 -5.14 -4.27 -1.42
C GLY A 144 -5.60 -5.01 -2.68
N CYS A 145 -5.85 -6.32 -2.59
CA CYS A 145 -6.55 -7.11 -3.62
C CYS A 145 -7.60 -8.07 -3.05
N ARG A 146 -8.65 -8.38 -3.83
CA ARG A 146 -9.63 -9.44 -3.50
C ARG A 146 -9.41 -10.75 -4.25
N ASN A 147 -8.72 -10.69 -5.38
CA ASN A 147 -8.46 -11.79 -6.30
C ASN A 147 -7.14 -11.56 -7.04
N LEU A 148 -6.68 -12.56 -7.80
CA LEU A 148 -5.41 -12.47 -8.52
C LEU A 148 -5.42 -11.37 -9.59
N GLY A 149 -6.53 -11.17 -10.30
CA GLY A 149 -6.66 -10.14 -11.33
C GLY A 149 -6.44 -8.73 -10.77
N GLU A 150 -7.01 -8.41 -9.60
CA GLU A 150 -6.74 -7.16 -8.89
C GLU A 150 -5.27 -7.04 -8.50
N ALA A 151 -4.69 -8.10 -7.93
CA ALA A 151 -3.28 -8.10 -7.53
C ALA A 151 -2.34 -7.78 -8.71
N LEU A 152 -2.53 -8.45 -9.84
CA LEU A 152 -1.70 -8.26 -11.03
C LEU A 152 -1.85 -6.84 -11.62
N ARG A 153 -3.06 -6.25 -11.59
CA ARG A 153 -3.25 -4.85 -12.00
C ARG A 153 -2.49 -3.87 -11.08
N ARG A 154 -2.55 -4.08 -9.76
CA ARG A 154 -1.81 -3.24 -8.79
C ARG A 154 -0.30 -3.38 -8.94
N ILE A 155 0.20 -4.59 -9.17
CA ILE A 155 1.62 -4.85 -9.46
C ILE A 155 2.03 -4.14 -10.76
N ARG A 156 1.21 -4.23 -11.81
CA ARG A 156 1.47 -3.54 -13.09
C ARG A 156 1.61 -2.02 -12.93
N GLU A 157 0.81 -1.43 -12.06
CA GLU A 157 0.87 -0.01 -11.71
C GLU A 157 2.07 0.36 -10.81
N GLY A 158 2.80 -0.63 -10.27
CA GLY A 158 4.02 -0.44 -9.50
C GLY A 158 3.91 -0.75 -8.00
N ALA A 159 2.88 -1.48 -7.55
CA ALA A 159 2.82 -1.97 -6.18
C ALA A 159 3.97 -2.98 -5.93
N ALA A 160 4.74 -2.74 -4.86
CA ALA A 160 5.86 -3.60 -4.46
C ALA A 160 5.42 -4.72 -3.50
N MET A 161 4.28 -4.54 -2.85
CA MET A 161 3.67 -5.49 -1.93
C MET A 161 2.15 -5.52 -2.13
N ILE A 162 1.57 -6.71 -2.01
CA ILE A 162 0.12 -6.92 -2.07
C ILE A 162 -0.36 -7.44 -0.72
N ARG A 163 -1.45 -6.87 -0.22
CA ARG A 163 -2.21 -7.41 0.91
C ARG A 163 -3.57 -7.88 0.42
N THR A 164 -4.00 -9.06 0.83
CA THR A 164 -5.39 -9.47 0.60
C THR A 164 -6.31 -8.63 1.45
N LYS A 165 -7.36 -8.07 0.84
CA LYS A 165 -8.37 -7.31 1.58
C LYS A 165 -9.11 -8.24 2.53
N GLY A 166 -9.58 -7.70 3.63
CA GLY A 166 -10.59 -8.34 4.47
C GLY A 166 -11.77 -7.39 4.60
N GLU A 167 -12.50 -7.54 5.70
CA GLU A 167 -13.44 -6.52 6.14
C GLU A 167 -12.85 -5.75 7.32
N ALA A 168 -12.00 -4.77 7.00
CA ALA A 168 -11.27 -4.02 8.02
C ALA A 168 -12.23 -3.36 9.01
N GLY A 169 -11.98 -3.56 10.31
CA GLY A 169 -12.76 -2.98 11.40
C GLY A 169 -13.91 -3.83 11.95
N THR A 170 -14.22 -5.00 11.37
CA THR A 170 -15.31 -5.87 11.90
C THR A 170 -14.83 -6.99 12.83
N GLY A 171 -13.53 -7.28 12.85
CA GLY A 171 -12.97 -8.43 13.57
C GLY A 171 -13.35 -9.79 12.95
N ASN A 172 -14.07 -9.81 11.82
CA ASN A 172 -14.47 -11.04 11.15
C ASN A 172 -13.45 -11.43 10.06
N ILE A 173 -12.79 -12.58 10.25
CA ILE A 173 -11.72 -13.05 9.37
C ILE A 173 -12.24 -13.69 8.05
N ILE A 174 -13.55 -13.97 7.93
CA ILE A 174 -14.12 -14.71 6.79
C ILE A 174 -13.75 -14.10 5.44
N GLU A 175 -13.80 -12.77 5.30
CA GLU A 175 -13.47 -12.08 4.05
C GLU A 175 -11.98 -12.21 3.71
N ALA A 176 -11.09 -12.14 4.69
CA ALA A 176 -9.66 -12.35 4.47
C ALA A 176 -9.38 -13.78 3.99
N VAL A 177 -9.99 -14.79 4.64
CA VAL A 177 -9.86 -16.20 4.22
C VAL A 177 -10.37 -16.40 2.80
N ARG A 178 -11.50 -15.77 2.43
CA ARG A 178 -12.07 -15.85 1.08
C ARG A 178 -11.10 -15.31 0.03
N HIS A 179 -10.55 -14.11 0.24
CA HIS A 179 -9.65 -13.48 -0.72
C HIS A 179 -8.29 -14.19 -0.81
N VAL A 180 -7.73 -14.66 0.31
CA VAL A 180 -6.51 -15.48 0.30
C VAL A 180 -6.71 -16.76 -0.50
N ARG A 181 -7.83 -17.48 -0.29
CA ARG A 181 -8.15 -18.69 -1.05
C ARG A 181 -8.36 -18.41 -2.54
N SER A 182 -9.00 -17.29 -2.90
CA SER A 182 -9.16 -16.89 -4.30
C SER A 182 -7.80 -16.64 -4.96
N VAL A 183 -6.95 -15.81 -4.35
CA VAL A 183 -5.61 -15.50 -4.90
C VAL A 183 -4.75 -16.76 -5.05
N MET A 184 -4.66 -17.57 -4.00
CA MET A 184 -3.84 -18.79 -4.04
C MET A 184 -4.41 -19.84 -4.98
N GLY A 185 -5.74 -19.98 -5.06
CA GLY A 185 -6.42 -20.88 -5.98
C GLY A 185 -6.15 -20.53 -7.43
N ASP A 186 -6.25 -19.25 -7.80
CA ASP A 186 -5.97 -18.76 -9.15
C ASP A 186 -4.49 -18.99 -9.52
N ILE A 187 -3.56 -18.75 -8.58
CA ILE A 187 -2.12 -19.01 -8.80
C ILE A 187 -1.86 -20.48 -9.07
N CYS A 188 -2.40 -21.38 -8.23
CA CYS A 188 -2.26 -22.81 -8.42
C CYS A 188 -2.85 -23.28 -9.76
N TRP A 189 -4.02 -22.75 -10.12
CA TRP A 189 -4.68 -23.10 -11.38
C TRP A 189 -3.84 -22.69 -12.60
N ILE A 190 -3.32 -21.46 -12.62
CA ILE A 190 -2.45 -20.98 -13.72
C ILE A 190 -1.16 -21.82 -13.80
N TYR A 191 -0.57 -22.15 -12.65
CA TYR A 191 0.63 -22.98 -12.60
C TYR A 191 0.40 -24.37 -13.22
N GLU A 192 -0.76 -24.98 -12.96
CA GLU A 192 -1.11 -26.26 -13.59
C GLU A 192 -1.40 -26.12 -15.09
N LEU A 193 -2.12 -25.08 -15.51
CA LEU A 193 -2.35 -24.82 -16.95
C LEU A 193 -1.04 -24.71 -17.73
N GLN A 194 -0.02 -24.04 -17.17
CA GLN A 194 1.28 -23.91 -17.81
C GLN A 194 1.90 -25.29 -18.10
N LYS A 195 1.76 -26.27 -17.21
CA LYS A 195 2.29 -27.62 -17.42
C LYS A 195 1.62 -28.33 -18.60
N TYR A 196 0.32 -28.11 -18.79
CA TYR A 196 -0.41 -28.69 -19.92
C TYR A 196 -0.01 -28.06 -21.24
N THR A 197 0.16 -26.73 -21.30
CA THR A 197 0.53 -26.03 -22.54
C THR A 197 1.94 -26.38 -23.02
N VAL A 198 2.89 -26.58 -22.09
CA VAL A 198 4.29 -26.96 -22.42
C VAL A 198 4.42 -28.45 -22.80
N SER A 199 3.41 -29.27 -22.50
CA SER A 199 3.41 -30.72 -22.84
C SER A 199 2.82 -31.04 -24.23
N THR A 200 2.23 -30.04 -24.89
CA THR A 200 1.57 -30.17 -26.20
C THR A 200 2.34 -29.56 -27.36
N ASP A 201 3.55 -29.05 -27.11
CA ASP A 201 4.55 -28.62 -28.11
C ASP A 201 5.71 -29.63 -28.16
#